data_AF-A0A357WTX9-F1
#
_entry.id   AF-A0A357WTX9-F1
#
_cell.length_a   1.000
_cell.length_b   1.000
_cell.length_c   1.000
_cell.angle_alpha   90.00
_cell.angle_beta   90.00
_cell.angle_gamma   90.00
#
_symmetry.space_group_name_H-M   'P 1'
#
loop_
_entity.id
_entity.type
_entity.pdbx_description
1 polymer ?
#
loop_
_entity_poly.entity_id
_entity_poly.type
_entity_poly.pdbx_seq_one_letter_code
_entity_poly.pdbx_strand_id
1 'polypeptide(L)' 'MKARLPQGYSNKGPGNMQSMLKQAQKMQEDMAALQEALDAREYSASSGGGAVTATVTGKHNITKLEIKPEVVDPEDVE' A
#
# COMPACT_ATOMS: atom_id res chain seq x y z
N MET A 1 -10.30 54.47 -9.09
CA MET A 1 -9.96 53.05 -9.00
C MET A 1 -8.47 52.90 -8.69
N LYS A 2 -8.12 52.51 -7.45
CA LYS A 2 -6.76 52.09 -7.07
C LYS A 2 -6.93 50.81 -6.25
N ALA A 3 -6.85 49.67 -6.92
CA ALA A 3 -6.92 48.37 -6.28
C ALA A 3 -5.71 48.21 -5.37
N ARG A 4 -5.97 48.11 -4.06
CA ARG A 4 -4.96 47.76 -3.06
C ARG A 4 -4.74 46.25 -3.19
N LEU A 5 -3.60 45.84 -3.74
CA LEU A 5 -3.15 44.46 -3.64
C LEU A 5 -2.89 44.13 -2.16
N PRO A 6 -3.37 42.99 -1.63
CA PRO A 6 -3.03 42.56 -0.29
C PRO A 6 -1.55 42.16 -0.21
N GLN A 7 -0.79 42.87 0.66
CA GLN A 7 0.57 42.50 1.05
C GLN A 7 0.54 41.16 1.80
N GLY A 8 0.74 40.07 1.07
CA GLY A 8 0.88 38.73 1.66
C GLY A 8 1.65 37.73 0.81
N TYR A 9 2.07 38.09 -0.40
CA TYR A 9 2.63 37.16 -1.37
C TYR A 9 4.17 37.12 -1.45
N SER A 10 4.88 37.74 -0.50
CA SER A 10 6.35 37.91 -0.59
C SER A 10 7.15 37.32 0.57
N ASN A 11 6.58 36.50 1.46
CA ASN A 11 7.32 35.97 2.62
C ASN A 11 7.39 34.42 2.67
N LYS A 12 7.78 33.78 1.57
CA LYS A 12 8.34 32.41 1.61
C LYS A 12 9.86 32.50 1.43
N GLY A 13 10.57 32.75 2.53
CA GLY A 13 12.03 32.83 2.53
C GLY A 13 12.73 31.47 2.26
N PRO A 14 14.03 31.49 1.92
CA PRO A 14 14.82 30.30 1.55
C PRO A 14 14.86 29.18 2.60
N GLY A 15 14.65 29.48 3.89
CA GLY A 15 14.57 28.48 4.97
C GLY A 15 13.35 27.54 4.86
N ASN A 16 12.24 28.02 4.29
CA ASN A 16 11.06 27.18 4.04
C ASN A 16 11.27 26.22 2.87
N MET A 17 12.09 26.59 1.87
CA MET A 17 12.41 25.73 0.73
C MET A 17 13.34 24.58 1.15
N GLN A 18 14.34 24.83 2.00
CA GLN A 18 15.24 23.79 2.51
C GLN A 18 14.50 22.74 3.36
N SER A 19 13.56 23.19 4.20
CA SER A 19 12.72 22.30 5.01
C SER A 19 11.75 21.50 4.15
N MET A 20 11.19 22.11 3.11
CA MET A 20 10.33 21.45 2.14
C MET A 20 11.08 20.38 1.34
N LEU A 21 12.33 20.64 0.91
CA LEU A 21 13.17 19.66 0.22
C LEU A 21 13.46 18.43 1.10
N LYS A 22 13.80 18.63 2.37
CA LYS A 22 14.01 17.52 3.32
C LYS A 22 12.73 16.71 3.56
N GLN A 23 11.59 17.38 3.68
CA GLN A 23 10.29 16.70 3.81
C GLN A 23 9.91 15.94 2.54
N ALA A 24 10.21 16.49 1.35
CA ALA A 24 9.97 15.83 0.08
C ALA A 24 10.87 14.59 -0.11
N GLN A 25 12.15 14.67 0.27
CA GLN A 25 13.06 13.51 0.27
C GLN A 25 12.55 12.40 1.19
N LYS A 26 12.17 12.75 2.41
CA LYS A 26 11.59 11.79 3.35
C LYS A 26 10.29 11.18 2.82
N MET A 27 9.41 11.99 2.22
CA MET A 27 8.18 11.49 1.60
C MET A 27 8.47 10.53 0.44
N GLN A 28 9.51 10.78 -0.36
CA GLN A 28 9.92 9.87 -1.44
C GLN A 28 10.39 8.52 -0.89
N GLU A 29 11.22 8.52 0.14
CA GLU A 29 11.68 7.30 0.82
C GLU A 29 10.51 6.55 1.48
N ASP A 30 9.66 7.27 2.23
CA ASP A 30 8.50 6.69 2.93
C ASP A 30 7.49 6.09 1.93
N MET A 31 7.28 6.72 0.77
CA MET A 31 6.41 6.17 -0.29
C MET A 31 6.95 4.90 -0.90
N ALA A 32 8.26 4.84 -1.18
CA ALA A 32 8.90 3.63 -1.72
C ALA A 32 8.82 2.47 -0.71
N ALA A 33 9.14 2.73 0.56
CA ALA A 33 9.04 1.75 1.63
C ALA A 33 7.59 1.29 1.88
N LEU A 34 6.62 2.21 1.83
CA LEU A 34 5.21 1.88 1.97
C LEU A 34 4.74 0.97 0.82
N GLN A 35 5.12 1.28 -0.42
CA GLN A 35 4.77 0.47 -1.58
C GLN A 35 5.33 -0.96 -1.44
N GLU A 36 6.59 -1.09 -1.04
CA GLU A 36 7.22 -2.39 -0.82
C GLU A 36 6.56 -3.17 0.34
N ALA A 37 6.21 -2.48 1.42
CA ALA A 37 5.50 -3.08 2.56
C ALA A 37 4.09 -3.53 2.18
N LEU A 38 3.37 -2.77 1.36
CA LEU A 38 2.04 -3.16 0.85
C LEU A 38 2.16 -4.38 -0.06
N ASP A 39 3.16 -4.39 -0.94
CA ASP A 39 3.42 -5.48 -1.86
C ASP A 39 3.80 -6.78 -1.14
N ALA A 40 4.56 -6.69 -0.06
CA ALA A 40 5.00 -7.82 0.76
C ALA A 40 3.96 -8.27 1.79
N ARG A 41 2.93 -7.47 2.05
CA ARG A 41 1.89 -7.81 3.02
C ARG A 41 1.09 -9.00 2.54
N GLU A 42 0.89 -9.97 3.43
CA GLU A 42 0.09 -11.15 3.17
C GLU A 42 -1.34 -10.97 3.66
N TYR A 43 -2.27 -11.51 2.88
CA TYR A 43 -3.70 -11.54 3.13
C TYR A 43 -4.16 -12.98 2.99
N SER A 44 -4.83 -13.50 4.02
CA SER A 44 -5.40 -14.85 4.00
C SER A 44 -6.91 -14.78 3.78
N ALA A 45 -7.43 -15.58 2.86
CA ALA A 45 -8.85 -15.81 2.68
C ALA A 45 -9.15 -17.31 2.75
N SER A 46 -10.28 -17.67 3.35
CA SER A 46 -10.75 -19.05 3.40
C SER A 46 -12.12 -19.22 2.76
N SER A 47 -12.40 -20.41 2.27
CA SER A 47 -13.66 -20.78 1.61
C SER A 47 -14.06 -22.21 1.98
N GLY A 48 -15.32 -22.58 1.74
CA GLY A 48 -15.84 -23.91 2.07
C GLY A 48 -15.81 -24.23 3.58
N GLY A 49 -16.12 -23.25 4.44
CA GLY A 49 -16.07 -23.45 5.91
C GLY A 49 -14.66 -23.59 6.48
N GLY A 50 -13.63 -23.14 5.76
CA GLY A 50 -12.23 -23.32 6.14
C GLY A 50 -11.56 -24.54 5.52
N ALA A 51 -12.21 -25.17 4.54
CA ALA A 51 -11.68 -26.28 3.77
C ALA A 51 -10.55 -25.87 2.82
N VAL A 52 -10.63 -24.66 2.25
CA VAL A 52 -9.60 -24.08 1.40
C VAL A 52 -9.16 -22.75 2.02
N THR A 53 -7.86 -22.57 2.19
CA THR A 53 -7.25 -21.30 2.63
C THR A 53 -6.17 -20.90 1.64
N ALA A 54 -6.27 -19.69 1.11
CA ALA A 54 -5.26 -19.10 0.23
C ALA A 54 -4.65 -17.88 0.90
N THR A 55 -3.31 -17.80 0.88
CA THR A 55 -2.55 -16.62 1.27
C THR A 55 -2.04 -15.94 0.01
N VAL A 56 -2.40 -14.68 -0.15
CA VAL A 56 -2.00 -13.83 -1.28
C VAL A 56 -1.23 -12.63 -0.77
N THR A 57 -0.26 -12.17 -1.54
CA THR A 57 0.43 -10.91 -1.25
C THR A 57 -0.35 -9.71 -1.82
N GLY A 58 0.03 -8.50 -1.43
CA GLY A 58 -0.50 -7.27 -2.03
C GLY A 58 -0.26 -7.13 -3.54
N LYS A 59 0.67 -7.92 -4.10
CA LYS A 59 0.90 -8.07 -5.54
C LYS A 59 -0.01 -9.10 -6.22
N HIS A 60 -0.98 -9.65 -5.51
CA HIS A 60 -1.84 -10.75 -5.97
C HIS A 60 -1.09 -12.04 -6.30
N ASN A 61 0.12 -12.23 -5.76
CA ASN A 61 0.83 -13.48 -5.87
C ASN A 61 0.38 -14.43 -4.76
N ILE A 62 0.05 -15.67 -5.10
CA ILE A 62 -0.28 -16.71 -4.12
C ILE A 62 1.02 -17.19 -3.47
N THR A 63 1.17 -17.01 -2.16
CA THR A 63 2.32 -17.53 -1.40
C THR A 63 2.02 -18.87 -0.77
N LYS A 64 0.75 -19.14 -0.46
CA LYS A 64 0.34 -20.39 0.19
C LYS A 64 -1.07 -20.79 -0.24
N LEU A 65 -1.26 -22.08 -0.45
CA LEU A 65 -2.57 -22.70 -0.65
C LEU A 65 -2.65 -23.93 0.25
N GLU A 66 -3.60 -23.92 1.18
CA GLU A 66 -3.91 -25.06 2.04
C GLU A 66 -5.30 -25.59 1.68
N ILE A 67 -5.37 -26.87 1.37
CA ILE A 67 -6.62 -27.57 1.09
C ILE A 67 -6.69 -28.74 2.06
N LYS A 68 -7.78 -28.85 2.82
CA LYS A 68 -7.99 -29.96 3.72
C LYS A 68 -8.34 -31.22 2.92
N PRO A 69 -7.77 -32.39 3.27
CA PRO A 69 -8.02 -33.64 2.53
C PRO A 69 -9.48 -34.10 2.60
N GLU A 70 -10.24 -33.61 3.59
CA GLU A 70 -11.67 -33.88 3.77
C GLU A 70 -12.58 -33.24 2.70
N VAL A 71 -12.05 -32.32 1.88
CA VAL A 71 -12.75 -31.78 0.69
C VAL A 71 -12.10 -32.17 -0.63
N VAL A 72 -11.04 -32.97 -0.60
CA VAL A 72 -10.39 -33.49 -1.81
C VAL A 72 -10.93 -34.89 -2.03
N ASP A 73 -12.06 -34.99 -2.73
CA ASP A 73 -12.54 -36.26 -3.25
C ASP A 73 -11.82 -36.55 -4.57
N PRO A 74 -10.98 -37.59 -4.68
CA PRO A 74 -10.29 -37.91 -5.92
C PRO A 74 -11.23 -38.30 -7.07
N GLU A 75 -12.49 -38.63 -6.78
CA GLU A 75 -13.51 -38.92 -7.79
C GLU A 75 -14.33 -37.69 -8.22
N ASP A 76 -14.16 -36.54 -7.57
CA ASP A 76 -14.87 -35.29 -7.87
C ASP A 76 -13.93 -34.07 -7.72
N VAL A 77 -13.13 -33.81 -8.77
CA VAL A 77 -12.10 -32.74 -8.83
C VAL A 77 -12.57 -31.48 -9.57
N GLU A 78 -13.88 -31.31 -9.78
CA GLU A 78 -14.46 -30.13 -10.45
C GLU A 78 -14.60 -28.89 -9.54
#